data_AF-B3PHA5-F1
#
_entry.id   AF-B3PHA5-F1
#
_cell.length_a   1.000
_cell.length_b   1.000
_cell.length_c   1.000
_cell.angle_alpha   90.00
_cell.angle_beta   90.00
_cell.angle_gamma   90.00
#
_symmetry.space_group_name_H-M   'P 1'
#
loop_
_entity.id
_entity.type
_entity.pdbx_description
1 polymer ?
#
loop_
_entity_poly.entity_id
_entity_poly.type
_entity_poly.pdbx_seq_one_letter_code
_entity_poly.pdbx_strand_id
1 'polypeptide(L)'
;MIVKIIGSLLIGMLLTLEATAKPLQLDAQYAVFDGDPVSLQQVLGKQPVYLKFWASWCLDCRRELPHLQQTYERYRDRIAFYAVNLNINEEDTYIQALKDKHQLTIPIVMDNNGSIAGNFQFHGTPFHVLINRTGDVVYTTYKDDAQLASNLEQLASLGTLATAKNSAQIARTSTPVTLPEGLALVYFATTWCDWYMADIHPDMARNCTQADQLVNQLHKQHPNIPLQSYVSHLWTEEKYLKEYIEKFNIRYPVTVDTEGAIARYYQNSEYPTLLLFDKGKELKRFSRFENPEDVLAQLNTLLGKNK
;
A
#
# COMPACT_ATOMS: atom_id res chain seq x y z
N MET A 1 -62.64 -47.10 -1.84
CA MET A 1 -62.10 -45.84 -2.39
C MET A 1 -60.63 -45.74 -1.94
N ILE A 2 -59.70 -46.09 -2.82
CA ILE A 2 -58.27 -46.23 -2.54
C ILE A 2 -57.61 -44.89 -2.90
N VAL A 3 -57.08 -44.16 -1.91
CA VAL A 3 -56.27 -42.96 -2.16
C VAL A 3 -54.80 -43.37 -2.06
N LYS A 4 -54.12 -43.47 -3.21
CA LYS A 4 -52.66 -43.62 -3.29
C LYS A 4 -52.02 -42.26 -3.03
N ILE A 5 -51.33 -42.11 -1.90
CA ILE A 5 -50.46 -40.97 -1.63
C ILE A 5 -49.14 -41.23 -2.35
N ILE A 6 -48.91 -40.48 -3.43
CA ILE A 6 -47.62 -40.45 -4.15
C ILE A 6 -46.71 -39.51 -3.35
N GLY A 7 -45.74 -40.09 -2.64
CA GLY A 7 -44.67 -39.34 -1.99
C GLY A 7 -43.67 -38.85 -3.02
N SER A 8 -43.72 -37.57 -3.37
CA SER A 8 -42.69 -36.91 -4.18
C SER A 8 -41.45 -36.65 -3.33
N LEU A 9 -40.37 -37.39 -3.64
CA LEU A 9 -39.04 -37.20 -3.08
C LEU A 9 -38.44 -35.91 -3.67
N LEU A 10 -38.58 -34.79 -2.95
CA LEU A 10 -37.88 -33.54 -3.27
C LEU A 10 -36.41 -33.70 -2.87
N ILE A 11 -35.56 -34.08 -3.83
CA ILE A 11 -34.11 -33.97 -3.72
C ILE A 11 -33.79 -32.49 -3.76
N GLY A 12 -33.60 -31.88 -2.59
CA GLY A 12 -33.07 -30.53 -2.46
C GLY A 12 -31.63 -30.51 -2.98
N MET A 13 -31.44 -29.98 -4.19
CA MET A 13 -30.13 -29.68 -4.74
C MET A 13 -29.53 -28.55 -3.88
N LEU A 14 -28.65 -28.90 -2.95
CA LEU A 14 -27.77 -27.92 -2.30
C LEU A 14 -26.86 -27.35 -3.39
N LEU A 15 -27.21 -26.18 -3.92
CA LEU A 15 -26.28 -25.32 -4.63
C LEU A 15 -25.28 -24.79 -3.61
N THR A 16 -24.15 -25.48 -3.45
CA THR A 16 -23.00 -24.91 -2.77
C THR A 16 -22.51 -23.74 -3.62
N LEU A 17 -22.79 -22.52 -3.17
CA LEU A 17 -22.20 -21.31 -3.73
C LEU A 17 -20.70 -21.36 -3.37
N GLU A 18 -19.88 -21.95 -4.24
CA GLU A 18 -18.43 -21.81 -4.11
C GLU A 18 -18.12 -20.34 -4.35
N ALA A 19 -17.79 -19.62 -3.28
CA ALA A 19 -17.27 -18.26 -3.36
C ALA A 19 -15.90 -18.33 -4.07
N THR A 20 -15.90 -18.24 -5.40
CA THR A 20 -14.67 -18.22 -6.20
C THR A 20 -13.91 -16.95 -5.88
N ALA A 21 -12.74 -17.07 -5.23
CA ALA A 21 -11.84 -15.97 -4.91
C ALA A 21 -11.65 -15.02 -6.12
N LYS A 22 -11.62 -13.71 -5.88
CA LYS A 22 -11.55 -12.73 -6.98
C LYS A 22 -10.10 -12.74 -7.48
N PRO A 23 -9.85 -12.87 -8.79
CA PRO A 23 -8.49 -12.93 -9.29
C PRO A 23 -7.73 -11.64 -8.94
N LEU A 24 -6.45 -11.82 -8.59
CA LEU A 24 -5.51 -10.73 -8.38
C LEU A 24 -5.46 -9.87 -9.65
N GLN A 25 -5.60 -8.56 -9.48
CA GLN A 25 -5.42 -7.58 -10.55
C GLN A 25 -3.99 -7.09 -10.52
N LEU A 26 -3.19 -7.70 -11.37
CA LEU A 26 -1.79 -7.37 -11.53
C LEU A 26 -1.59 -6.67 -12.87
N ASP A 27 -0.60 -5.79 -12.95
CA ASP A 27 -0.15 -5.22 -14.20
C ASP A 27 0.60 -6.27 -15.05
N ALA A 28 0.76 -5.98 -16.34
CA ALA A 28 1.42 -6.89 -17.27
C ALA A 28 2.91 -7.10 -16.92
N GLN A 29 3.57 -6.04 -16.44
CA GLN A 29 4.98 -5.99 -16.10
C GLN A 29 5.22 -5.11 -14.89
N TYR A 30 6.18 -5.50 -14.06
CA TYR A 30 6.67 -4.71 -12.94
C TYR A 30 8.17 -4.49 -13.09
N ALA A 31 8.62 -3.29 -12.73
CA ALA A 31 10.04 -3.01 -12.64
C ALA A 31 10.66 -3.83 -11.51
N VAL A 32 11.87 -4.33 -11.76
CA VAL A 32 12.73 -4.92 -10.73
C VAL A 32 13.87 -3.94 -10.50
N PHE A 33 14.16 -3.65 -9.24
CA PHE A 33 15.28 -2.78 -8.88
C PHE A 33 16.60 -3.40 -9.35
N ASP A 34 17.28 -2.71 -10.28
CA ASP A 34 18.57 -3.14 -10.84
C ASP A 34 18.49 -4.55 -11.45
N GLY A 35 17.44 -4.80 -12.26
CA GLY A 35 17.22 -6.06 -12.94
C GLY A 35 16.17 -5.97 -14.04
N ASP A 36 15.92 -7.10 -14.71
CA ASP A 36 14.93 -7.17 -15.77
C ASP A 36 13.50 -7.14 -15.22
N PRO A 37 12.55 -6.48 -15.91
CA PRO A 37 11.15 -6.48 -15.53
C PRO A 37 10.57 -7.90 -15.42
N VAL A 38 9.61 -8.07 -14.51
CA VAL A 38 8.94 -9.35 -14.26
C VAL A 38 7.43 -9.25 -14.46
N SER A 39 6.83 -10.32 -14.97
CA SER A 39 5.38 -10.46 -15.07
C SER A 39 4.87 -11.43 -14.00
N LEU A 40 4.32 -10.91 -12.90
CA LEU A 40 3.72 -11.75 -11.86
C LEU A 40 2.54 -12.57 -12.41
N GLN A 41 1.79 -12.05 -13.38
CA GLN A 41 0.72 -12.78 -14.07
C GLN A 41 1.22 -14.07 -14.74
N GLN A 42 2.43 -14.05 -15.31
CA GLN A 42 3.02 -15.22 -15.97
C GLN A 42 3.57 -16.26 -15.00
N VAL A 43 3.73 -15.90 -13.72
CA VAL A 43 4.29 -16.75 -12.67
C VAL A 43 3.17 -17.43 -11.88
N LEU A 44 2.10 -16.68 -11.58
CA LEU A 44 0.90 -17.21 -10.96
C LEU A 44 0.30 -18.36 -11.79
N GLY A 45 -0.19 -19.40 -11.11
CA GLY A 45 -0.71 -20.60 -11.78
C GLY A 45 0.38 -21.61 -12.20
N LYS A 46 1.66 -21.22 -12.23
CA LYS A 46 2.76 -22.11 -12.66
C LYS A 46 3.57 -22.65 -11.49
N GLN A 47 3.85 -21.80 -10.50
CA GLN A 47 4.59 -22.13 -9.29
C GLN A 47 4.02 -21.37 -8.09
N PRO A 48 4.21 -21.86 -6.86
CA PRO A 48 3.90 -21.09 -5.67
C PRO A 48 4.69 -19.77 -5.64
N VAL A 49 4.13 -18.74 -5.03
CA VAL A 49 4.74 -17.42 -4.93
C VAL A 49 4.77 -16.95 -3.48
N TYR A 50 5.88 -16.34 -3.09
CA TYR A 50 6.01 -15.61 -1.83
C TYR A 50 6.33 -14.14 -2.13
N LEU A 51 5.43 -13.27 -1.69
CA LEU A 51 5.63 -11.82 -1.71
C LEU A 51 5.96 -11.35 -0.29
N LYS A 52 7.06 -10.59 -0.16
CA LYS A 52 7.40 -9.88 1.08
C LYS A 52 7.34 -8.38 0.82
N PHE A 53 6.34 -7.72 1.37
CA PHE A 53 6.14 -6.27 1.27
C PHE A 53 7.02 -5.54 2.27
N TRP A 54 7.71 -4.49 1.81
CA TRP A 54 8.64 -3.74 2.61
C TRP A 54 8.89 -2.32 2.09
N ALA A 55 9.61 -1.54 2.89
CA ALA A 55 10.21 -0.28 2.50
C ALA A 55 11.56 -0.12 3.20
N SER A 56 12.47 0.68 2.65
CA SER A 56 13.82 0.85 3.19
C SER A 56 13.83 1.45 4.60
N TRP A 57 12.85 2.30 4.92
CA TRP A 57 12.67 2.95 6.21
C TRP A 57 11.94 2.07 7.25
N CYS A 58 11.40 0.91 6.87
CA CYS A 58 10.76 -0.02 7.79
C CYS A 58 11.82 -0.81 8.59
N LEU A 59 12.00 -0.52 9.87
CA LEU A 59 13.08 -1.11 10.70
C LEU A 59 12.94 -2.61 10.85
N ASP A 60 11.73 -3.09 11.11
CA ASP A 60 11.47 -4.53 11.22
C ASP A 60 11.69 -5.23 9.89
N CYS A 61 11.27 -4.60 8.79
CA CYS A 61 11.55 -5.10 7.45
C CYS A 61 13.04 -5.29 7.20
N ARG A 62 13.88 -4.35 7.65
CA ARG A 62 15.36 -4.42 7.52
C ARG A 62 15.94 -5.56 8.35
N ARG A 63 15.40 -5.80 9.55
CA ARG A 63 15.82 -6.90 10.43
C ARG A 63 15.55 -8.27 9.79
N GLU A 64 14.48 -8.39 9.01
CA GLU A 64 14.10 -9.62 8.31
C GLU A 64 14.89 -9.88 7.01
N LEU A 65 15.52 -8.86 6.39
CA LEU A 65 16.19 -9.02 5.09
C LEU A 65 17.22 -10.15 5.03
N PRO A 66 18.12 -10.33 6.03
CA PRO A 66 19.06 -11.45 6.03
C PRO A 66 18.38 -12.83 6.04
N HIS A 67 17.31 -12.98 6.83
CA HIS A 67 16.58 -14.24 6.93
C HIS A 67 15.76 -14.52 5.65
N LEU A 68 15.17 -13.47 5.07
CA LEU A 68 14.50 -13.54 3.77
C LEU A 68 15.45 -14.01 2.67
N GLN A 69 16.68 -13.48 2.62
CA GLN A 69 17.70 -13.89 1.65
C GLN A 69 18.08 -15.37 1.80
N GLN A 70 18.30 -15.85 3.02
CA GLN A 70 18.59 -17.28 3.28
C GLN A 70 17.42 -18.19 2.86
N THR A 71 16.19 -17.75 3.13
CA THR A 71 14.98 -18.47 2.76
C THR A 71 14.83 -18.52 1.24
N TYR A 72 15.09 -17.41 0.55
CA TYR A 72 15.12 -17.35 -0.91
C TYR A 72 16.13 -18.35 -1.48
N GLU A 73 17.38 -18.36 -1.01
CA GLU A 73 18.41 -19.30 -1.48
C GLU A 73 18.01 -20.76 -1.33
N ARG A 74 17.29 -21.11 -0.25
CA ARG A 74 16.85 -22.48 0.03
C ARG A 74 15.68 -22.96 -0.84
N TYR A 75 14.81 -22.05 -1.26
CA TYR A 75 13.52 -22.41 -1.87
C TYR A 75 13.26 -21.82 -3.26
N ARG A 76 14.15 -20.96 -3.79
CA ARG A 76 13.97 -20.27 -5.09
C ARG A 76 13.73 -21.18 -6.29
N ASP A 77 14.17 -22.42 -6.24
CA ASP A 77 13.92 -23.40 -7.33
C ASP A 77 12.51 -24.02 -7.27
N ARG A 78 11.77 -23.78 -6.19
CA ARG A 78 10.46 -24.37 -5.90
C ARG A 78 9.35 -23.34 -5.66
N ILE A 79 9.72 -22.12 -5.27
CA ILE A 79 8.82 -21.00 -5.00
C ILE A 79 9.39 -19.77 -5.71
N ALA A 80 8.54 -18.98 -6.35
CA ALA A 80 8.92 -17.65 -6.83
C ALA A 80 8.96 -16.66 -5.67
N PHE A 81 10.08 -15.99 -5.46
CA PHE A 81 10.23 -14.99 -4.40
C PHE A 81 10.29 -13.60 -4.99
N TYR A 82 9.58 -12.67 -4.36
CA TYR A 82 9.66 -11.24 -4.67
C TYR A 82 9.63 -10.41 -3.39
N ALA A 83 10.67 -9.62 -3.18
CA ALA A 83 10.69 -8.57 -2.17
C ALA A 83 10.01 -7.33 -2.77
N VAL A 84 8.72 -7.15 -2.49
CA VAL A 84 7.91 -6.06 -3.04
C VAL A 84 8.17 -4.79 -2.25
N ASN A 85 8.93 -3.85 -2.83
CA ASN A 85 9.11 -2.53 -2.27
C ASN A 85 7.90 -1.66 -2.61
N LEU A 86 7.29 -1.03 -1.60
CA LEU A 86 6.09 -0.20 -1.78
C LEU A 86 6.33 1.10 -2.55
N ASN A 87 7.59 1.50 -2.73
CA ASN A 87 8.00 2.75 -3.34
C ASN A 87 7.38 4.00 -2.69
N ILE A 88 6.97 3.90 -1.41
CA ILE A 88 6.41 5.00 -0.63
C ILE A 88 7.56 5.71 0.07
N ASN A 89 7.73 7.02 -0.13
CA ASN A 89 8.84 7.78 0.47
C ASN A 89 10.20 7.12 0.29
N GLU A 90 10.41 6.53 -0.88
CA GLU A 90 11.54 5.66 -1.17
C GLU A 90 12.56 6.38 -2.07
N GLU A 91 13.84 6.09 -1.85
CA GLU A 91 14.92 6.54 -2.73
C GLU A 91 15.78 5.33 -3.13
N ASP A 92 16.14 5.24 -4.40
CA ASP A 92 16.94 4.15 -4.96
C ASP A 92 18.24 3.92 -4.18
N THR A 93 18.85 4.99 -3.66
CA THR A 93 20.08 4.93 -2.86
C THR A 93 19.89 4.16 -1.54
N TYR A 94 18.72 4.24 -0.89
CA TYR A 94 18.42 3.48 0.32
C TYR A 94 18.17 2.01 0.03
N ILE A 95 17.48 1.71 -1.08
CA ILE A 95 17.28 0.33 -1.56
C ILE A 95 18.64 -0.30 -1.88
N GLN A 96 19.48 0.41 -2.64
CA GLN A 96 20.84 -0.03 -2.99
C GLN A 96 21.68 -0.30 -1.75
N ALA A 97 21.69 0.62 -0.77
CA ALA A 97 22.45 0.46 0.46
C ALA A 97 22.03 -0.79 1.26
N LEU A 98 20.74 -1.12 1.30
CA LEU A 98 20.25 -2.33 1.96
C LEU A 98 20.55 -3.60 1.14
N LYS A 99 20.43 -3.53 -0.18
CA LYS A 99 20.83 -4.61 -1.11
C LYS A 99 22.30 -4.97 -0.90
N ASP A 100 23.18 -3.98 -0.88
CA ASP A 100 24.62 -4.19 -0.72
C ASP A 100 24.98 -4.68 0.68
N LYS A 101 24.43 -4.05 1.72
CA LYS A 101 24.68 -4.41 3.12
C LYS A 101 24.32 -5.87 3.41
N HIS A 102 23.22 -6.35 2.84
CA HIS A 102 22.69 -7.69 3.10
C HIS A 102 22.96 -8.67 1.95
N GLN A 103 23.72 -8.26 0.93
CA GLN A 103 24.05 -9.06 -0.25
C GLN A 103 22.81 -9.69 -0.89
N LEU A 104 21.74 -8.89 -1.02
CA LEU A 104 20.46 -9.38 -1.50
C LEU A 104 20.56 -9.75 -2.98
N THR A 105 20.16 -10.98 -3.28
CA THR A 105 19.98 -11.50 -4.65
C THR A 105 18.54 -11.91 -4.92
N ILE A 106 17.66 -11.83 -3.91
CA ILE A 106 16.22 -11.89 -4.09
C ILE A 106 15.76 -10.74 -5.01
N PRO A 107 14.89 -11.00 -6.02
CA PRO A 107 14.35 -9.94 -6.86
C PRO A 107 13.54 -8.93 -6.03
N ILE A 108 13.93 -7.65 -6.11
CA ILE A 108 13.21 -6.54 -5.48
C ILE A 108 12.27 -5.95 -6.51
N VAL A 109 10.96 -6.20 -6.38
CA VAL A 109 9.94 -5.70 -7.29
C VAL A 109 9.44 -4.34 -6.80
N MET A 110 9.35 -3.36 -7.69
CA MET A 110 8.91 -2.00 -7.37
C MET A 110 7.41 -1.86 -7.61
N ASP A 111 6.64 -1.61 -6.54
CA ASP A 111 5.19 -1.40 -6.60
C ASP A 111 4.84 0.08 -6.85
N ASN A 112 5.37 0.64 -7.94
CA ASN A 112 5.38 2.09 -8.22
C ASN A 112 4.00 2.76 -8.19
N ASN A 113 2.96 2.01 -8.53
CA ASN A 113 1.59 2.48 -8.58
C ASN A 113 0.71 1.76 -7.55
N GLY A 114 1.27 1.06 -6.57
CA GLY A 114 0.51 0.34 -5.53
C GLY A 114 -0.44 -0.74 -6.07
N SER A 115 -0.26 -1.23 -7.30
CA SER A 115 -1.17 -2.20 -7.92
C SER A 115 -0.96 -3.60 -7.36
N ILE A 116 0.26 -3.96 -6.92
CA ILE A 116 0.49 -5.22 -6.20
C ILE A 116 -0.15 -5.12 -4.82
N ALA A 117 0.24 -4.11 -4.05
CA ALA A 117 -0.25 -3.85 -2.70
C ALA A 117 -1.78 -3.78 -2.64
N GLY A 118 -2.42 -3.10 -3.61
CA GLY A 118 -3.87 -2.94 -3.67
C GLY A 118 -4.68 -4.24 -3.85
N ASN A 119 -4.03 -5.39 -4.08
CA ASN A 119 -4.69 -6.69 -4.02
C ASN A 119 -4.78 -7.28 -2.61
N PHE A 120 -4.07 -6.70 -1.66
CA PHE A 120 -3.96 -7.20 -0.30
C PHE A 120 -4.40 -6.08 0.65
N GLN A 121 -5.42 -6.32 1.47
CA GLN A 121 -5.89 -5.34 2.46
C GLN A 121 -5.00 -5.32 3.69
N PHE A 122 -3.72 -4.99 3.50
CA PHE A 122 -2.77 -4.93 4.60
C PHE A 122 -2.67 -3.50 5.15
N HIS A 123 -2.41 -3.39 6.45
CA HIS A 123 -2.32 -2.14 7.18
C HIS A 123 -0.88 -1.72 7.50
N GLY A 124 0.14 -2.35 6.94
CA GLY A 124 1.53 -2.11 7.37
C GLY A 124 2.60 -2.95 6.71
N THR A 125 3.86 -2.52 6.81
CA THR A 125 5.01 -3.40 6.56
C THR A 125 5.68 -3.78 7.89
N PRO A 126 6.44 -4.90 7.97
CA PRO A 126 6.56 -5.97 6.97
C PRO A 126 5.25 -6.72 6.78
N PHE A 127 4.99 -7.22 5.57
CA PHE A 127 3.83 -8.06 5.31
C PHE A 127 4.20 -9.19 4.35
N HIS A 128 3.76 -10.40 4.68
CA HIS A 128 4.13 -11.63 3.99
C HIS A 128 2.89 -12.26 3.39
N VAL A 129 2.97 -12.66 2.12
CA VAL A 129 1.87 -13.30 1.39
C VAL A 129 2.38 -14.56 0.73
N LEU A 130 1.76 -15.70 1.05
CA LEU A 130 1.98 -16.96 0.35
C LEU A 130 0.82 -17.23 -0.60
N ILE A 131 1.17 -17.52 -1.86
CA ILE A 131 0.24 -17.85 -2.93
C ILE A 131 0.57 -19.26 -3.41
N ASN A 132 -0.42 -20.12 -3.49
CA ASN A 132 -0.23 -21.50 -3.94
C ASN A 132 -0.10 -21.59 -5.47
N ARG A 133 0.15 -22.81 -5.98
CA ARG A 133 0.30 -23.05 -7.42
C ARG A 133 -0.97 -22.76 -8.23
N THR A 134 -2.16 -22.79 -7.64
CA THR A 134 -3.41 -22.43 -8.33
C THR A 134 -3.63 -20.91 -8.41
N GLY A 135 -2.80 -20.11 -7.74
CA GLY A 135 -2.89 -18.66 -7.71
C GLY A 135 -3.72 -18.12 -6.54
N ASP A 136 -4.10 -18.95 -5.58
CA ASP A 136 -4.85 -18.56 -4.40
C ASP A 136 -3.93 -18.08 -3.28
N VAL A 137 -4.32 -16.99 -2.62
CA VAL A 137 -3.69 -16.53 -1.38
C VAL A 137 -4.04 -17.54 -0.28
N VAL A 138 -3.04 -18.23 0.24
CA VAL A 138 -3.22 -19.31 1.23
C VAL A 138 -2.74 -18.94 2.63
N TYR A 139 -1.90 -17.92 2.76
CA TYR A 139 -1.43 -17.44 4.06
C TYR A 139 -0.96 -15.98 3.98
N THR A 140 -1.27 -15.20 5.02
CA THR A 140 -0.73 -13.86 5.20
C THR A 140 -0.32 -13.64 6.66
N THR A 141 0.72 -12.84 6.89
CA THR A 141 1.19 -12.49 8.25
C THR A 141 2.05 -11.22 8.24
N TYR A 142 2.14 -10.56 9.39
CA TYR A 142 3.09 -9.46 9.67
C TYR A 142 4.36 -9.95 10.37
N LYS A 143 4.50 -11.26 10.58
CA LYS A 143 5.57 -11.86 11.38
C LYS A 143 6.40 -12.82 10.55
N ASP A 144 7.70 -12.65 10.62
CA ASP A 144 8.68 -13.66 10.23
C ASP A 144 8.89 -14.66 11.38
N ASP A 145 8.02 -15.67 11.46
CA ASP A 145 7.97 -16.64 12.57
C ASP A 145 8.01 -18.11 12.13
N ALA A 146 8.00 -19.02 13.11
CA ALA A 146 8.04 -20.47 12.86
C ALA A 146 6.84 -20.96 12.04
N GLN A 147 5.68 -20.30 12.12
CA GLN A 147 4.52 -20.67 11.33
C GLN A 147 4.73 -20.31 9.86
N LEU A 148 5.26 -19.11 9.57
CA LEU A 148 5.64 -18.72 8.22
C LEU A 148 6.68 -19.69 7.65
N ALA A 149 7.71 -20.04 8.42
CA ALA A 149 8.75 -20.99 8.00
C ALA A 149 8.17 -22.38 7.67
N SER A 150 7.30 -22.92 8.53
CA SER A 150 6.64 -24.21 8.27
C SER A 150 5.75 -24.16 7.03
N ASN A 151 5.02 -23.07 6.82
CA ASN A 151 4.18 -22.89 5.64
C ASN A 151 5.01 -22.80 4.35
N LEU A 152 6.17 -22.13 4.38
CA LEU A 152 7.09 -22.09 3.23
C LEU A 152 7.66 -23.47 2.90
N GLU A 153 8.02 -24.27 3.91
CA GLU A 153 8.50 -25.63 3.71
C GLU A 153 7.41 -26.55 3.10
N GLN A 154 6.18 -26.46 3.60
CA GLN A 154 5.03 -27.18 3.05
C GLN A 154 4.74 -26.73 1.62
N LEU A 155 4.77 -25.43 1.35
CA LEU A 155 4.54 -24.88 0.02
C LEU A 155 5.62 -25.34 -0.97
N ALA A 156 6.88 -25.39 -0.55
CA ALA A 156 7.99 -25.87 -1.36
C ALA A 156 7.94 -27.38 -1.63
N SER A 157 7.36 -28.17 -0.73
CA SER A 157 7.29 -29.64 -0.86
C SER A 157 6.04 -30.13 -1.57
N LEU A 158 4.88 -29.51 -1.32
CA LEU A 158 3.58 -29.96 -1.82
C LEU A 158 3.00 -29.06 -2.91
N GLY A 159 3.54 -27.86 -3.11
CA GLY A 159 2.99 -26.84 -4.02
C GLY A 159 1.64 -26.26 -3.58
N THR A 160 1.11 -26.73 -2.46
CA THR A 160 -0.19 -26.34 -1.90
C THR A 160 -0.12 -26.26 -0.38
N LEU A 161 -0.95 -25.40 0.19
CA LEU A 161 -1.27 -25.35 1.61
C LEU A 161 -2.78 -25.58 1.71
N ALA A 162 -3.25 -26.33 2.72
CA ALA A 162 -4.68 -26.41 2.99
C ALA A 162 -5.21 -24.98 3.17
N THR A 163 -6.20 -24.59 2.35
CA THR A 163 -6.69 -23.22 2.25
C THR A 163 -7.04 -22.67 3.64
N ALA A 164 -6.35 -21.59 4.05
CA ALA A 164 -6.75 -20.85 5.22
C ALA A 164 -8.15 -20.26 4.98
N LYS A 165 -9.07 -20.47 5.92
CA LYS A 165 -10.48 -20.03 5.88
C LYS A 165 -10.70 -18.50 5.88
N ASN A 166 -9.66 -17.69 5.65
CA ASN A 166 -9.72 -16.23 5.71
C ASN A 166 -9.32 -15.56 4.39
N SER A 167 -9.71 -16.10 3.25
CA SER A 167 -9.69 -15.37 1.98
C SER A 167 -10.94 -14.50 1.88
N ALA A 168 -11.01 -13.43 2.67
CA ALA A 168 -12.02 -12.41 2.48
C ALA A 168 -11.83 -11.79 1.08
N GLN A 169 -12.73 -12.10 0.16
CA GLN A 169 -12.84 -11.45 -1.15
C GLN A 169 -13.44 -10.07 -0.96
N ILE A 170 -12.81 -9.03 -1.53
CA ILE A 170 -13.30 -7.67 -1.30
C ILE A 170 -13.43 -6.87 -2.60
N ALA A 171 -14.58 -6.20 -2.69
CA ALA A 171 -14.98 -5.34 -3.78
C ALA A 171 -14.25 -4.00 -3.69
N ARG A 172 -13.72 -3.54 -4.82
CA ARG A 172 -13.06 -2.23 -4.96
C ARG A 172 -14.14 -1.16 -5.05
N THR A 173 -14.35 -0.41 -3.98
CA THR A 173 -15.25 0.75 -4.02
C THR A 173 -14.62 1.94 -3.33
N SER A 174 -13.67 2.56 -4.02
CA SER A 174 -13.29 3.94 -3.76
C SER A 174 -13.38 4.69 -5.08
N THR A 175 -14.46 5.44 -5.27
CA THR A 175 -14.56 6.37 -6.38
C THR A 175 -13.78 7.63 -5.99
N PRO A 176 -12.87 8.14 -6.84
CA PRO A 176 -12.22 9.41 -6.60
C PRO A 176 -13.25 10.51 -6.37
N VAL A 177 -13.02 11.36 -5.37
CA VAL A 177 -13.88 12.53 -5.12
C VAL A 177 -13.73 13.50 -6.30
N THR A 178 -14.86 13.93 -6.87
CA THR A 178 -14.86 14.95 -7.93
C THR A 178 -14.33 16.27 -7.36
N LEU A 179 -13.22 16.76 -7.91
CA LEU A 179 -12.69 18.08 -7.55
C LEU A 179 -13.65 19.18 -8.05
N PRO A 180 -13.84 20.27 -7.29
CA PRO A 180 -14.71 21.37 -7.69
C PRO A 180 -14.17 22.11 -8.92
N GLU A 181 -15.03 22.85 -9.62
CA GLU A 181 -14.72 23.57 -10.88
C GLU A 181 -13.73 24.74 -10.75
N GLY A 182 -13.17 25.00 -9.57
CA GLY A 182 -12.24 26.10 -9.30
C GLY A 182 -10.91 25.64 -8.72
N LEU A 183 -10.24 26.54 -8.00
CA LEU A 183 -9.05 26.19 -7.23
C LEU A 183 -9.38 25.16 -6.15
N ALA A 184 -8.57 24.13 -6.02
CA ALA A 184 -8.70 23.13 -4.98
C ALA A 184 -7.33 22.64 -4.51
N LEU A 185 -7.25 22.26 -3.24
CA LEU A 185 -6.07 21.67 -2.64
C LEU A 185 -6.35 20.22 -2.26
N VAL A 186 -5.39 19.35 -2.56
CA VAL A 186 -5.39 17.97 -2.07
C VAL A 186 -4.11 17.73 -1.29
N TYR A 187 -4.22 17.28 -0.05
CA TYR A 187 -3.07 17.05 0.83
C TYR A 187 -2.97 15.59 1.26
N PHE A 188 -1.85 14.95 0.95
CA PHE A 188 -1.50 13.61 1.37
C PHE A 188 -0.53 13.64 2.54
N ALA A 189 -0.86 12.91 3.61
CA ALA A 189 -0.02 12.78 4.79
C ALA A 189 0.00 11.34 5.31
N THR A 190 0.82 11.09 6.33
CA THR A 190 0.76 9.87 7.13
C THR A 190 0.70 10.24 8.60
N THR A 191 0.10 9.38 9.42
CA THR A 191 -0.04 9.61 10.87
C THR A 191 1.24 9.35 11.66
N TRP A 192 2.29 8.87 10.98
CA TRP A 192 3.49 8.35 11.61
C TRP A 192 4.81 8.94 11.13
N CYS A 193 4.83 9.66 10.01
CA CYS A 193 6.09 10.14 9.42
C CYS A 193 6.91 11.02 10.37
N ASP A 194 6.26 11.87 11.16
CA ASP A 194 6.92 12.83 12.04
C ASP A 194 7.64 12.19 13.24
N TRP A 195 7.13 11.08 13.77
CA TRP A 195 7.74 10.40 14.92
C TRP A 195 8.50 9.14 14.53
N TYR A 196 7.97 8.32 13.63
CA TYR A 196 8.59 7.05 13.26
C TYR A 196 9.88 7.27 12.45
N MET A 197 9.92 8.29 11.59
CA MET A 197 11.11 8.60 10.80
C MET A 197 12.15 9.40 11.59
N ALA A 198 11.84 9.92 12.77
CA ALA A 198 12.72 10.86 13.47
C ALA A 198 14.12 10.28 13.72
N ASP A 199 14.21 8.98 14.02
CA ASP A 199 15.48 8.30 14.32
C ASP A 199 16.18 7.75 13.06
N ILE A 200 15.47 7.63 11.93
CA ILE A 200 15.94 6.94 10.72
C ILE A 200 16.24 7.94 9.60
N HIS A 201 15.31 8.86 9.36
CA HIS A 201 15.35 9.92 8.37
C HIS A 201 14.85 11.22 9.01
N PRO A 202 15.66 11.86 9.88
CA PRO A 202 15.24 13.05 10.64
C PRO A 202 14.83 14.21 9.73
N ASP A 203 15.39 14.29 8.53
CA ASP A 203 15.04 15.31 7.54
C ASP A 203 13.62 15.11 7.01
N MET A 204 13.22 13.85 6.76
CA MET A 204 11.86 13.49 6.36
C MET A 204 10.84 13.75 7.48
N ALA A 205 11.19 13.42 8.73
CA ALA A 205 10.36 13.72 9.88
C ALA A 205 10.10 15.24 10.05
N ARG A 206 11.14 16.07 9.85
CA ARG A 206 11.01 17.53 9.84
C ARG A 206 10.16 18.01 8.67
N ASN A 207 10.37 17.47 7.48
CA ASN A 207 9.58 17.77 6.29
C ASN A 207 8.08 17.51 6.52
N CYS A 208 7.72 16.38 7.13
CA CYS A 208 6.34 16.07 7.52
C CYS A 208 5.76 17.09 8.50
N THR A 209 6.47 17.39 9.58
CA THR A 209 6.04 18.39 10.57
C THR A 209 5.84 19.77 9.94
N GLN A 210 6.75 20.19 9.07
CA GLN A 210 6.68 21.48 8.37
C GLN A 210 5.50 21.54 7.39
N ALA A 211 5.24 20.45 6.67
CA ALA A 211 4.09 20.36 5.77
C ALA A 211 2.76 20.48 6.52
N ASP A 212 2.59 19.74 7.63
CA ASP A 212 1.37 19.80 8.44
C ASP A 212 1.13 21.21 9.01
N GLN A 213 2.18 21.88 9.47
CA GLN A 213 2.11 23.26 9.96
C GLN A 213 1.73 24.24 8.83
N LEU A 214 2.36 24.11 7.66
CA LEU A 214 2.10 24.95 6.50
C LEU A 214 0.66 24.80 6.01
N VAL A 215 0.16 23.58 5.87
CA VAL A 215 -1.20 23.32 5.38
C VAL A 215 -2.25 23.87 6.35
N ASN A 216 -2.00 23.76 7.66
CA ASN A 216 -2.83 24.41 8.67
C ASN A 216 -2.85 25.93 8.55
N GLN A 217 -1.68 26.56 8.32
CA GLN A 217 -1.59 28.00 8.10
C GLN A 217 -2.32 28.41 6.81
N LEU A 218 -2.13 27.66 5.73
CA LEU A 218 -2.77 27.90 4.44
C LEU A 218 -4.29 27.84 4.54
N HIS A 219 -4.83 26.82 5.21
CA HIS A 219 -6.27 26.68 5.43
C HIS A 219 -6.85 27.84 6.24
N LYS A 220 -6.13 28.31 7.27
CA LYS A 220 -6.55 29.50 8.06
C LYS A 220 -6.54 30.78 7.24
N GLN A 221 -5.57 30.95 6.35
CA GLN A 221 -5.44 32.15 5.50
C GLN A 221 -6.45 32.16 4.34
N HIS A 222 -6.81 30.99 3.82
CA HIS A 222 -7.69 30.85 2.65
C HIS A 222 -8.84 29.85 2.91
N PRO A 223 -9.75 30.13 3.86
CA PRO A 223 -10.79 29.17 4.27
C PRO A 223 -11.81 28.86 3.16
N ASN A 224 -11.88 29.69 2.12
CA ASN A 224 -12.78 29.51 0.98
C ASN A 224 -12.22 28.60 -0.12
N ILE A 225 -10.95 28.21 -0.05
CA ILE A 225 -10.36 27.25 -0.99
C ILE A 225 -10.64 25.85 -0.46
N PRO A 226 -11.37 25.00 -1.20
CA PRO A 226 -11.58 23.61 -0.83
C PRO A 226 -10.24 22.90 -0.61
N LEU A 227 -10.06 22.34 0.59
CA LEU A 227 -8.92 21.51 0.95
C LEU A 227 -9.43 20.14 1.39
N GLN A 228 -9.07 19.11 0.65
CA GLN A 228 -9.31 17.73 1.02
C GLN A 228 -7.99 17.08 1.45
N SER A 229 -7.93 16.55 2.66
CA SER A 229 -6.78 15.80 3.14
C SER A 229 -7.04 14.30 3.15
N TYR A 230 -6.03 13.54 2.75
CA TYR A 230 -5.99 12.09 2.79
C TYR A 230 -4.79 11.63 3.60
N VAL A 231 -5.00 10.75 4.57
CA VAL A 231 -3.91 10.06 5.25
C VAL A 231 -3.78 8.64 4.72
N SER A 232 -2.55 8.17 4.54
CA SER A 232 -2.30 6.77 4.16
C SER A 232 -2.90 5.81 5.19
N HIS A 233 -3.53 4.72 4.73
CA HIS A 233 -3.98 3.62 5.60
C HIS A 233 -2.82 2.85 6.23
N LEU A 234 -1.60 2.99 5.71
CA LEU A 234 -0.43 2.30 6.23
C LEU A 234 -0.16 2.76 7.67
N TRP A 235 -0.20 1.82 8.60
CA TRP A 235 -0.09 1.99 10.06
C TRP A 235 -1.06 3.01 10.65
N THR A 236 -2.16 3.31 9.95
CA THR A 236 -3.18 4.26 10.40
C THR A 236 -4.45 3.53 10.79
N GLU A 237 -4.70 3.53 12.10
CA GLU A 237 -5.98 3.12 12.69
C GLU A 237 -6.76 4.37 13.15
N GLU A 238 -8.04 4.21 13.48
CA GLU A 238 -8.89 5.33 13.94
C GLU A 238 -8.27 6.07 15.14
N LYS A 239 -7.61 5.33 16.04
CA LYS A 239 -6.88 5.91 17.18
C LYS A 239 -5.76 6.85 16.72
N TYR A 240 -4.86 6.37 15.85
CA TYR A 240 -3.72 7.16 15.37
C TYR A 240 -4.15 8.36 14.53
N LEU A 241 -5.25 8.24 13.79
CA LEU A 241 -5.85 9.37 13.08
C LEU A 241 -6.30 10.47 14.06
N LYS A 242 -6.98 10.12 15.16
CA LYS A 242 -7.39 11.09 16.19
C LYS A 242 -6.20 11.78 16.82
N GLU A 243 -5.19 11.00 17.23
CA GLU A 243 -3.96 11.53 17.82
C GLU A 243 -3.24 12.49 16.86
N TYR A 244 -3.17 12.14 15.57
CA TYR A 244 -2.59 13.00 14.53
C TYR A 244 -3.37 14.33 14.36
N ILE A 245 -4.71 14.26 14.24
CA ILE A 245 -5.57 15.45 14.13
C ILE A 245 -5.40 16.38 15.35
N GLU A 246 -5.38 15.81 16.55
CA GLU A 246 -5.21 16.56 17.79
C GLU A 246 -3.81 17.19 17.88
N LYS A 247 -2.75 16.41 17.60
CA LYS A 247 -1.36 16.85 17.65
C LYS A 247 -1.09 18.07 16.78
N PHE A 248 -1.58 18.05 15.54
CA PHE A 248 -1.37 19.14 14.59
C PHE A 248 -2.51 20.19 14.60
N ASN A 249 -3.52 20.02 15.47
CA ASN A 249 -4.69 20.90 15.55
C ASN A 249 -5.35 21.12 14.18
N ILE A 250 -5.57 20.02 13.45
CA ILE A 250 -6.13 20.03 12.10
C ILE A 250 -7.60 20.45 12.14
N ARG A 251 -7.98 21.40 11.28
CA ARG A 251 -9.33 21.97 11.21
C ARG A 251 -10.02 21.81 9.85
N TYR A 252 -9.38 21.09 8.93
CA TYR A 252 -9.94 20.72 7.63
C TYR A 252 -10.34 19.24 7.61
N PRO A 253 -11.18 18.80 6.65
CA PRO A 253 -11.56 17.40 6.50
C PRO A 253 -10.35 16.49 6.21
N VAL A 254 -10.24 15.39 6.97
CA VAL A 254 -9.23 14.35 6.79
C VAL A 254 -9.92 13.00 6.61
N THR A 255 -9.56 12.28 5.56
CA THR A 255 -10.08 10.94 5.24
C THR A 255 -8.93 9.94 5.16
N VAL A 256 -9.14 8.70 5.60
CA VAL A 256 -8.16 7.64 5.37
C VAL A 256 -8.27 7.15 3.93
N ASP A 257 -7.16 7.18 3.19
CA ASP A 257 -7.06 6.55 1.88
C ASP A 257 -6.99 5.02 2.02
N THR A 258 -8.18 4.46 2.17
CA THR A 258 -8.41 3.04 2.34
C THR A 258 -7.96 2.30 1.07
N GLU A 259 -7.14 1.27 1.23
CA GLU A 259 -6.52 0.51 0.11
C GLU A 259 -5.56 1.30 -0.77
N GLY A 260 -5.25 2.57 -0.46
CA GLY A 260 -4.31 3.41 -1.21
C GLY A 260 -4.84 3.87 -2.58
N ALA A 261 -6.15 3.74 -2.82
CA ALA A 261 -6.73 3.98 -4.14
C ALA A 261 -6.72 5.44 -4.55
N ILE A 262 -6.85 6.36 -3.60
CA ILE A 262 -6.78 7.79 -3.86
C ILE A 262 -5.34 8.18 -4.21
N ALA A 263 -4.36 7.73 -3.45
CA ALA A 263 -2.94 7.94 -3.76
C ALA A 263 -2.60 7.41 -5.16
N ARG A 264 -3.07 6.22 -5.55
CA ARG A 264 -2.92 5.69 -6.91
C ARG A 264 -3.53 6.60 -7.97
N TYR A 265 -4.76 7.07 -7.75
CA TYR A 265 -5.44 7.96 -8.68
C TYR A 265 -4.64 9.25 -8.93
N TYR A 266 -4.06 9.83 -7.88
CA TYR A 266 -3.22 11.03 -7.95
C TYR A 266 -1.74 10.75 -8.27
N GLN A 267 -1.38 9.49 -8.57
CA GLN A 267 0.00 9.04 -8.80
C GLN A 267 0.94 9.52 -7.68
N ASN A 268 0.49 9.41 -6.44
CA ASN A 268 1.19 9.89 -5.27
C ASN A 268 1.82 8.73 -4.48
N SER A 269 3.14 8.69 -4.45
CA SER A 269 3.91 7.79 -3.58
C SER A 269 4.75 8.53 -2.54
N GLU A 270 4.70 9.86 -2.52
CA GLU A 270 5.42 10.71 -1.56
C GLU A 270 4.48 11.31 -0.52
N TYR A 271 4.92 11.31 0.74
CA TYR A 271 4.22 11.83 1.90
C TYR A 271 5.24 12.62 2.75
N PRO A 272 5.00 13.91 3.02
CA PRO A 272 3.78 14.67 2.73
C PRO A 272 3.76 15.13 1.27
N THR A 273 2.57 15.29 0.68
CA THR A 273 2.41 15.92 -0.64
C THR A 273 1.22 16.85 -0.66
N LEU A 274 1.42 18.10 -1.07
CA LEU A 274 0.36 19.08 -1.33
C LEU A 274 0.22 19.30 -2.84
N LEU A 275 -1.00 19.13 -3.35
CA LEU A 275 -1.36 19.35 -4.75
C LEU A 275 -2.29 20.56 -4.85
N LEU A 276 -1.99 21.44 -5.82
CA LEU A 276 -2.87 22.54 -6.21
C LEU A 276 -3.49 22.23 -7.56
N PHE A 277 -4.81 22.32 -7.63
CA PHE A 277 -5.62 22.17 -8.83
C PHE A 277 -6.30 23.49 -9.21
N ASP A 278 -6.55 23.68 -10.49
CA ASP A 278 -7.53 24.64 -11.03
C ASP A 278 -8.33 23.96 -12.13
N LYS A 279 -9.66 23.99 -12.04
CA LYS A 279 -10.58 23.36 -13.02
C LYS A 279 -10.23 21.91 -13.31
N GLY A 280 -9.89 21.15 -12.27
CA GLY A 280 -9.51 19.73 -12.34
C GLY A 280 -8.12 19.44 -12.90
N LYS A 281 -7.31 20.45 -13.27
CA LYS A 281 -5.93 20.27 -13.73
C LYS A 281 -4.94 20.51 -12.60
N GLU A 282 -4.02 19.58 -12.38
CA GLU A 282 -2.90 19.77 -11.44
C GLU A 282 -1.99 20.90 -11.95
N LEU A 283 -1.91 21.99 -11.18
CA LEU A 283 -1.05 23.14 -11.46
C LEU A 283 0.34 22.98 -10.84
N LYS A 284 0.39 22.42 -9.63
CA LYS A 284 1.62 22.33 -8.85
C LYS A 284 1.53 21.22 -7.80
N ARG A 285 2.68 20.57 -7.58
CA ARG A 285 2.92 19.55 -6.55
C ARG A 285 4.09 19.98 -5.68
N PHE A 286 3.92 19.81 -4.37
CA PHE A 286 4.95 20.06 -3.37
C PHE A 286 5.08 18.83 -2.48
N SER A 287 6.27 18.23 -2.43
CA SER A 287 6.60 17.15 -1.49
C SER A 287 7.76 17.49 -0.54
N ARG A 288 8.34 18.69 -0.73
CA ARG A 288 9.50 19.21 -0.04
C ARG A 288 9.12 20.54 0.60
N PHE A 289 9.23 20.61 1.92
CA PHE A 289 8.73 21.65 2.83
C PHE A 289 9.83 22.12 3.78
N GLU A 290 11.09 21.83 3.48
CA GLU A 290 12.26 22.25 4.27
C GLU A 290 12.33 23.77 4.39
N ASN A 291 11.86 24.49 3.35
CA ASN A 291 11.62 25.93 3.36
C ASN A 291 10.12 26.25 3.15
N PRO A 292 9.30 26.26 4.23
CA PRO A 292 7.85 26.43 4.12
C PRO A 292 7.45 27.82 3.61
N GLU A 293 8.26 28.85 3.85
CA GLU A 293 7.98 30.22 3.38
C GLU A 293 8.04 30.30 1.85
N ASP A 294 8.98 29.60 1.21
CA ASP A 294 9.07 29.54 -0.26
C ASP A 294 7.85 28.82 -0.87
N VAL A 295 7.38 27.76 -0.21
CA VAL A 295 6.17 27.03 -0.62
C VAL A 295 4.94 27.93 -0.49
N LEU A 296 4.79 28.63 0.64
CA LEU A 296 3.71 29.60 0.85
C LEU A 296 3.76 30.76 -0.15
N ALA A 297 4.94 31.31 -0.45
CA ALA A 297 5.10 32.38 -1.43
C ALA A 297 4.68 31.94 -2.84
N GLN A 298 5.09 30.73 -3.25
CA GLN A 298 4.66 30.14 -4.52
C GLN A 298 3.14 29.92 -4.56
N LEU A 299 2.56 29.36 -3.49
CA LEU A 299 1.12 29.15 -3.39
C LEU A 299 0.36 30.49 -3.45
N ASN A 300 0.71 31.47 -2.62
CA ASN A 300 0.05 32.77 -2.60
C ASN A 300 0.13 33.48 -3.96
N THR A 301 1.24 33.32 -4.70
CA THR A 301 1.36 33.84 -6.07
C THR A 301 0.38 33.16 -7.02
N LEU A 302 0.24 31.83 -6.96
CA LEU A 302 -0.68 31.07 -7.80
C LEU A 302 -2.14 31.33 -7.44
N LEU A 303 -2.44 31.46 -6.14
CA LEU A 303 -3.77 31.78 -5.63
C LEU A 303 -4.18 33.22 -6.00
N GLY A 304 -3.24 34.17 -5.97
CA GLY A 304 -3.49 35.56 -6.34
C GLY A 304 -3.69 35.80 -7.84
N LYS A 305 -3.08 34.97 -8.71
CA LYS A 305 -3.25 35.03 -10.17
C LYS A 305 -4.61 34.51 -10.66
N ASN A 306 -5.31 33.76 -9.83
CA ASN A 306 -6.56 33.05 -10.16
C ASN A 306 -7.79 33.61 -9.39
N LYS A 307 -7.65 34.77 -8.75
CA LYS A 307 -8.76 35.60 -8.29
C LYS A 307 -9.28 36.48 -9.42
#